data_AF-A0A318EFH6-F1
#
_entry.id   AF-A0A318EFH6-F1
#
_cell.length_a   1.000
_cell.length_b   1.000
_cell.length_c   1.000
_cell.angle_alpha   90.00
_cell.angle_beta   90.00
_cell.angle_gamma   90.00
#
_symmetry.space_group_name_H-M   'P 1'
#
loop_
_entity.id
_entity.type
_entity.pdbx_description
1 polymer ?
#
loop_
_entity_poly.entity_id
_entity_poly.type
_entity_poly.pdbx_seq_one_letter_code
_entity_poly.pdbx_strand_id
1 'polypeptide(L)'
;MSRMPDSDATRLSAAAVGPASSEVLKMGTPAINALRRSVSVALTSVFKPFFAQLPEALRRRASVTVLVAEQRNCTALARAVASDPSRWLDEVLVRVDISLTGSAESAKLATSRATANDVMVLTPPQLRAETQFAALIGEFDTQLDLIRRSVRFPIHAGALAPASLCRALRDTAVALNYGSAHLRVLFDQFDTLVLPQLPSLYEKLLGSLTDIASRAAEAEAMLAHEQARSEAIRRQPPAESPAPKPAPPAAGSAATRETPAPEAVPAPAPPADGSPAATPARRKTDTIDDKTASMLASVRERVPVSNDTYNDGSLAGDLLALQGDTPLPSGTEVPVDKRKAPLQRIALAGQFLNEAIEDPFVPEELGPQHESVRFPLVKSALTDATLFTAVTHPLRSLVNELMLKSATSRITGTAEARHMAAVLQQVLVQFDLAPDFVREAMLNAEPISDKQINSFFSSQKQHAEKRRETVINEAKRLVVRELELRTFGRAVPQPVIRFFNTFWGPLLVKGLLQYGADHDHWRNGLDLMERLLDLIETPPEDPQAAWRELISKMSTALAGAKLDATRIKSALSLLEAARKAPRPRQTL
;
A
#
# COMPACT_ATOMS: atom_id res chain seq x y z
N MET A 1 35.86 50.80 32.61
CA MET A 1 36.04 51.45 31.30
C MET A 1 36.08 50.34 30.25
N SER A 2 35.00 50.28 29.45
CA SER A 2 34.87 49.87 28.04
C SER A 2 35.47 48.55 27.55
N ARG A 3 34.82 47.71 26.73
CA ARG A 3 33.44 47.57 26.20
C ARG A 3 33.45 46.17 25.55
N MET A 4 32.43 45.33 25.82
CA MET A 4 32.10 44.16 24.98
C MET A 4 31.62 44.61 23.58
N PRO A 5 31.61 43.70 22.61
CA PRO A 5 30.41 43.59 21.80
C PRO A 5 29.89 42.14 21.69
N ASP A 6 28.59 42.12 21.42
CA ASP A 6 27.63 41.04 21.56
C ASP A 6 27.67 39.94 20.51
N SER A 7 27.11 38.82 20.97
CA SER A 7 26.51 37.72 20.24
C SER A 7 25.49 38.19 19.19
N ASP A 8 25.77 37.94 17.90
CA ASP A 8 24.75 37.92 16.85
C ASP A 8 25.23 37.07 15.65
N ALA A 9 25.00 35.76 15.73
CA ALA A 9 25.16 34.84 14.61
C ALA A 9 24.09 33.73 14.67
N THR A 10 22.82 34.13 14.79
CA THR A 10 21.69 33.21 14.57
C THR A 10 20.45 33.96 14.11
N ARG A 11 20.52 34.64 12.96
CA ARG A 11 19.35 35.22 12.27
C ARG A 11 19.76 35.57 10.84
N LEU A 12 19.44 34.71 9.87
CA LEU A 12 19.16 35.04 8.46
C LEU A 12 18.97 33.74 7.64
N SER A 13 17.76 33.19 7.69
CA SER A 13 17.08 32.64 6.50
C SER A 13 15.60 32.40 6.84
N ALA A 14 14.90 33.49 7.14
CA ALA A 14 13.45 33.53 7.32
C ALA A 14 12.93 34.80 6.66
N ALA A 15 12.86 34.80 5.33
CA ALA A 15 12.14 35.82 4.56
C ALA A 15 11.85 35.31 3.14
N ALA A 16 10.71 34.65 2.96
CA ALA A 16 9.88 34.70 1.75
C ALA A 16 8.61 33.85 1.94
N VAL A 17 7.74 34.24 2.87
CA VAL A 17 6.32 33.81 2.84
C VAL A 17 5.51 35.09 2.96
N GLY A 18 4.94 35.53 1.84
CA GLY A 18 4.16 36.77 1.77
C GLY A 18 2.88 36.70 2.62
N PRO A 19 2.28 37.86 2.95
CA PRO A 19 1.07 37.93 3.78
C PRO A 19 -0.14 37.18 3.18
N ALA A 20 -0.15 36.95 1.86
CA ALA A 20 -1.18 36.17 1.17
C ALA A 20 -1.20 34.68 1.57
N SER A 21 -0.08 34.12 2.06
CA SER A 21 -0.04 32.72 2.49
C SER A 21 -0.65 32.50 3.88
N SER A 22 -0.74 33.53 4.72
CA SER A 22 -1.26 33.39 6.10
C SER A 22 -2.79 33.48 6.18
N GLU A 23 -3.44 34.21 5.26
CA GLU A 23 -4.91 34.30 5.22
C GLU A 23 -5.55 33.05 4.59
N VAL A 24 -4.90 32.46 3.58
CA VAL A 24 -5.33 31.17 2.99
C VAL A 24 -5.22 30.02 3.99
N LEU A 25 -4.26 30.07 4.92
CA LEU A 25 -4.12 29.10 6.03
C LEU A 25 -5.21 29.23 7.10
N LYS A 26 -5.91 30.38 7.23
CA LYS A 26 -6.96 30.60 8.24
C LYS A 26 -8.35 30.17 7.79
N MET A 27 -8.61 30.01 6.48
CA MET A 27 -9.92 29.58 5.98
C MET A 27 -10.14 28.06 6.04
N GLY A 28 -9.10 27.25 6.20
CA GLY A 28 -9.23 25.78 6.31
C GLY A 28 -9.72 25.28 7.68
N THR A 29 -9.45 26.01 8.76
CA THR A 29 -9.81 25.61 10.13
C THR A 29 -11.32 25.55 10.43
N PRO A 30 -12.17 26.50 9.97
CA PRO A 30 -13.61 26.43 10.22
C PRO A 30 -14.31 25.29 9.45
N ALA A 31 -13.92 25.03 8.20
CA ALA A 31 -14.48 23.94 7.40
C ALA A 31 -14.15 22.55 8.00
N ILE A 32 -12.91 22.38 8.48
CA ILE A 32 -12.48 21.15 9.17
C ILE A 32 -13.23 20.98 10.50
N ASN A 33 -13.40 22.05 11.28
CA ASN A 33 -14.15 21.98 12.53
C ASN A 33 -15.64 21.71 12.28
N ALA A 34 -16.21 22.22 11.18
CA ALA A 34 -17.57 21.90 10.76
C ALA A 34 -17.69 20.42 10.34
N LEU A 35 -16.73 19.90 9.58
CA LEU A 35 -16.67 18.49 9.21
C LEU A 35 -16.51 17.58 10.44
N ARG A 36 -15.60 17.90 11.36
CA ARG A 36 -15.39 17.16 12.61
C ARG A 36 -16.65 17.13 13.47
N ARG A 37 -17.37 18.26 13.56
CA ARG A 37 -18.68 18.32 14.23
C ARG A 37 -19.73 17.48 13.52
N SER A 38 -19.80 17.54 12.19
CA SER A 38 -20.75 16.74 11.39
C SER A 38 -20.50 15.25 11.56
N VAL A 39 -19.24 14.81 11.48
CA VAL A 39 -18.83 13.41 11.72
C VAL A 39 -19.12 12.98 13.15
N SER A 40 -18.80 13.81 14.14
CA SER A 40 -19.11 13.52 15.55
C SER A 40 -20.61 13.40 15.81
N VAL A 41 -21.44 14.28 15.25
CA VAL A 41 -22.91 14.23 15.36
C VAL A 41 -23.47 12.99 14.67
N ALA A 42 -22.99 12.66 13.47
CA ALA A 42 -23.42 11.49 12.72
C ALA A 42 -23.06 10.19 13.45
N LEU A 43 -21.83 10.04 13.92
CA LEU A 43 -21.40 8.88 14.69
C LEU A 43 -22.12 8.78 16.03
N THR A 44 -22.36 9.90 16.71
CA THR A 44 -23.16 9.93 17.94
C THR A 44 -24.58 9.42 17.69
N SER A 45 -25.18 9.74 16.54
CA SER A 45 -26.54 9.28 16.22
C SER A 45 -26.66 7.75 16.06
N VAL A 46 -25.57 7.07 15.71
CA VAL A 46 -25.53 5.61 15.49
C VAL A 46 -24.99 4.86 16.72
N PHE A 47 -23.91 5.36 17.33
CA PHE A 47 -23.28 4.66 18.47
C PHE A 47 -24.02 4.88 19.79
N LYS A 48 -24.75 5.99 19.97
CA LYS A 48 -25.57 6.22 21.17
C LYS A 48 -26.70 5.19 21.33
N PRO A 49 -27.55 4.92 20.31
CA PRO A 49 -28.55 3.85 20.42
C PRO A 49 -27.91 2.46 20.50
N PHE A 50 -26.76 2.23 19.85
CA PHE A 50 -26.00 0.99 19.98
C PHE A 50 -25.61 0.70 21.43
N PHE A 51 -24.91 1.62 22.11
CA PHE A 51 -24.50 1.41 23.50
C PHE A 51 -25.67 1.39 24.49
N ALA A 52 -26.81 1.99 24.15
CA ALA A 52 -28.04 1.88 24.96
C ALA A 52 -28.71 0.50 24.83
N GLN A 53 -28.68 -0.12 23.64
CA GLN A 53 -29.31 -1.42 23.37
C GLN A 53 -28.39 -2.62 23.64
N LEU A 54 -27.07 -2.39 23.62
CA LEU A 54 -26.06 -3.43 23.78
C LEU A 54 -26.18 -4.23 25.10
N PRO A 55 -26.41 -3.62 26.29
CA PRO A 55 -26.57 -4.39 27.52
C PRO A 55 -27.76 -5.35 27.51
N GLU A 56 -28.87 -4.93 26.90
CA GLU A 56 -30.09 -5.74 26.84
C GLU A 56 -29.95 -6.89 25.82
N ALA A 57 -29.33 -6.61 24.67
CA ALA A 57 -29.03 -7.63 23.67
C ALA A 57 -28.03 -8.68 24.20
N LEU A 58 -27.02 -8.26 24.96
CA LEU A 58 -26.07 -9.16 25.61
C LEU A 58 -26.71 -10.02 26.71
N ARG A 59 -27.67 -9.49 27.48
CA ARG A 59 -28.43 -10.27 28.47
C ARG A 59 -29.32 -11.32 27.80
N ARG A 60 -30.01 -10.97 26.71
CA ARG A 60 -30.80 -11.93 25.93
C ARG A 60 -29.93 -13.05 25.37
N ARG A 61 -28.76 -12.72 24.82
CA ARG A 61 -27.80 -13.73 24.33
C ARG A 61 -27.30 -14.63 25.46
N ALA A 62 -26.95 -14.06 26.61
CA ALA A 62 -26.53 -14.82 27.79
C ALA A 62 -27.62 -15.79 28.31
N SER A 63 -28.90 -15.54 28.03
CA SER A 63 -30.00 -16.44 28.41
C SER A 63 -30.19 -17.64 27.47
N VAL A 64 -29.70 -17.55 26.23
CA VAL A 64 -29.87 -18.58 25.18
C VAL A 64 -28.61 -19.45 25.04
N THR A 65 -27.44 -18.94 25.44
CA THR A 65 -26.17 -19.65 25.30
C THR A 65 -25.97 -20.75 26.35
N VAL A 66 -25.66 -21.97 25.90
CA VAL A 66 -25.42 -23.17 26.75
C VAL A 66 -24.04 -23.15 27.43
N LEU A 67 -23.07 -22.43 26.85
CA LEU A 67 -21.70 -22.33 27.37
C LEU A 67 -21.60 -21.32 28.54
N VAL A 68 -21.29 -21.84 29.73
CA VAL A 68 -21.13 -21.05 30.97
C VAL A 68 -20.06 -19.96 30.85
N ALA A 69 -19.00 -20.20 30.08
CA ALA A 69 -17.94 -19.22 29.84
C ALA A 69 -18.42 -18.03 28.99
N GLU A 70 -19.18 -18.28 27.92
CA GLU A 70 -19.74 -17.23 27.07
C GLU A 70 -20.83 -16.44 27.81
N GLN A 71 -21.63 -17.11 28.63
CA GLN A 71 -22.63 -16.48 29.49
C GLN A 71 -21.99 -15.51 30.51
N ARG A 72 -20.87 -15.89 31.13
CA ARG A 72 -20.10 -15.02 32.04
C ARG A 72 -19.51 -13.81 31.32
N ASN A 73 -18.98 -13.99 30.11
CA ASN A 73 -18.41 -12.89 29.31
C ASN A 73 -19.50 -11.91 28.83
N CYS A 74 -20.66 -12.42 28.38
CA CYS A 74 -21.78 -11.57 27.96
C CYS A 74 -22.34 -10.74 29.13
N THR A 75 -22.48 -11.36 30.31
CA THR A 75 -22.99 -10.66 31.51
C THR A 75 -21.99 -9.65 32.08
N ALA A 76 -20.68 -9.93 32.00
CA ALA A 76 -19.63 -8.99 32.39
C ALA A 76 -19.60 -7.75 31.47
N LEU A 77 -19.62 -7.96 30.15
CA LEU A 77 -19.65 -6.87 29.17
C LEU A 77 -20.95 -6.06 29.25
N ALA A 78 -22.10 -6.72 29.46
CA ALA A 78 -23.38 -6.04 29.65
C ALA A 78 -23.36 -5.13 30.88
N ARG A 79 -22.74 -5.55 31.99
CA ARG A 79 -22.61 -4.73 33.20
C ARG A 79 -21.67 -3.53 32.99
N ALA A 80 -20.57 -3.74 32.28
CA ALA A 80 -19.59 -2.69 31.99
C ALA A 80 -20.09 -1.60 31.04
N VAL A 81 -20.86 -1.98 30.03
CA VAL A 81 -21.48 -0.99 29.12
C VAL A 81 -22.65 -0.30 29.82
N ALA A 82 -23.41 -1.02 30.67
CA ALA A 82 -24.51 -0.44 31.43
C ALA A 82 -24.07 0.55 32.52
N SER A 83 -22.85 0.41 33.06
CA SER A 83 -22.35 1.32 34.10
C SER A 83 -22.03 2.71 33.53
N ASP A 84 -21.37 2.79 32.37
CA ASP A 84 -20.94 4.06 31.78
C ASP A 84 -21.00 4.04 30.23
N PRO A 85 -22.19 4.12 29.61
CA PRO A 85 -22.33 4.09 28.16
C PRO A 85 -21.69 5.31 27.47
N SER A 86 -21.68 6.47 28.14
CA SER A 86 -21.09 7.70 27.62
C SER A 86 -19.57 7.60 27.47
N ARG A 87 -18.89 6.90 28.40
CA ARG A 87 -17.44 6.72 28.38
C ARG A 87 -16.99 5.88 27.18
N TRP A 88 -17.78 4.88 26.80
CA TRP A 88 -17.53 4.07 25.59
C TRP A 88 -17.73 4.89 24.32
N LEU A 89 -18.78 5.71 24.29
CA LEU A 89 -19.07 6.58 23.15
C LEU A 89 -17.96 7.62 22.94
N ASP A 90 -17.53 8.30 24.00
CA ASP A 90 -16.50 9.33 23.93
C ASP A 90 -15.15 8.76 23.46
N GLU A 91 -14.77 7.59 23.96
CA GLU A 91 -13.51 6.93 23.59
C GLU A 91 -13.50 6.46 22.12
N VAL A 92 -14.64 5.95 21.61
CA VAL A 92 -14.78 5.60 20.18
C VAL A 92 -14.69 6.85 19.31
N LEU A 93 -15.37 7.93 19.69
CA LEU A 93 -15.36 9.18 18.93
C LEU A 93 -13.95 9.80 18.86
N VAL A 94 -13.21 9.80 19.97
CA VAL A 94 -11.83 10.28 20.02
C VAL A 94 -10.93 9.46 19.09
N ARG A 95 -11.08 8.13 19.06
CA ARG A 95 -10.27 7.26 18.20
C ARG A 95 -10.58 7.40 16.71
N VAL A 96 -11.86 7.58 16.37
CA VAL A 96 -12.27 7.82 14.98
C VAL A 96 -11.77 9.19 14.52
N ASP A 97 -11.81 10.20 15.38
CA ASP A 97 -11.31 11.55 15.09
C ASP A 97 -9.78 11.60 14.90
N ILE A 98 -9.03 10.86 15.73
CA ILE A 98 -7.59 10.64 15.55
C ILE A 98 -7.29 9.95 14.21
N SER A 99 -8.10 8.97 13.83
CA SER A 99 -7.98 8.25 12.54
C SER A 99 -8.36 9.13 11.35
N LEU A 100 -9.31 10.05 11.53
CA LEU A 100 -9.81 10.95 10.49
C LEU A 100 -8.82 12.07 10.16
N THR A 101 -8.13 12.60 11.18
CA THR A 101 -7.24 13.78 11.07
C THR A 101 -5.76 13.43 10.97
N GLY A 102 -5.38 12.17 11.18
CA GLY A 102 -3.99 11.72 11.08
C GLY A 102 -3.03 12.45 12.02
N SER A 103 -3.49 12.85 13.22
CA SER A 103 -2.67 13.58 14.19
C SER A 103 -1.35 12.86 14.45
N ALA A 104 -0.24 13.61 14.52
CA ALA A 104 1.14 13.14 14.67
C ALA A 104 1.36 12.22 15.90
N GLU A 105 0.40 12.15 16.83
CA GLU A 105 0.38 11.17 17.90
C GLU A 105 0.05 9.75 17.43
N SER A 106 -0.69 9.53 16.33
CA SER A 106 -0.91 8.19 15.76
C SER A 106 0.40 7.53 15.34
N ALA A 107 1.39 8.30 14.88
CA ALA A 107 2.70 7.75 14.56
C ALA A 107 3.49 7.32 15.82
N LYS A 108 3.27 7.97 16.98
CA LYS A 108 3.97 7.69 18.25
C LYS A 108 3.24 6.69 19.15
N LEU A 109 1.90 6.70 19.18
CA LEU A 109 1.11 5.74 19.96
C LEU A 109 1.01 4.39 19.23
N ALA A 110 0.93 4.38 17.89
CA ALA A 110 0.99 3.14 17.12
C ALA A 110 2.37 2.48 17.18
N THR A 111 3.47 3.25 17.30
CA THR A 111 4.81 2.65 17.52
C THR A 111 5.07 2.25 18.96
N SER A 112 4.39 2.84 19.96
CA SER A 112 4.68 2.59 21.37
C SER A 112 3.80 1.53 22.05
N ARG A 113 2.66 1.11 21.47
CA ARG A 113 1.82 0.05 22.07
C ARG A 113 1.36 -1.05 21.10
N ALA A 114 1.72 -0.97 19.82
CA ALA A 114 1.62 -2.13 18.94
C ALA A 114 2.81 -3.07 19.20
N THR A 115 2.76 -3.80 20.32
CA THR A 115 3.40 -5.11 20.36
C THR A 115 2.83 -5.93 19.20
N ALA A 116 3.73 -6.58 18.46
CA ALA A 116 3.58 -7.21 17.15
C ALA A 116 2.50 -8.32 16.98
N ASN A 117 1.44 -8.34 17.79
CA ASN A 117 0.47 -9.42 17.88
C ASN A 117 -0.98 -9.06 17.48
N ASP A 118 -1.32 -7.80 17.16
CA ASP A 118 -2.73 -7.39 16.99
C ASP A 118 -3.13 -6.94 15.57
N VAL A 119 -2.28 -7.21 14.56
CA VAL A 119 -2.67 -7.18 13.14
C VAL A 119 -3.22 -8.54 12.71
N MET A 120 -3.91 -9.22 13.62
CA MET A 120 -4.52 -10.53 13.38
C MET A 120 -6.00 -10.35 13.05
N VAL A 121 -6.37 -10.89 11.87
CA VAL A 121 -7.73 -11.27 11.43
C VAL A 121 -8.70 -10.10 11.27
N LEU A 122 -8.86 -9.65 10.02
CA LEU A 122 -10.16 -9.14 9.60
C LEU A 122 -11.14 -10.31 9.66
N THR A 123 -12.15 -10.23 10.51
CA THR A 123 -13.17 -11.28 10.61
C THR A 123 -14.03 -11.32 9.33
N PRO A 124 -14.55 -12.47 8.88
CA PRO A 124 -15.43 -12.58 7.70
C PRO A 124 -16.58 -11.55 7.59
N PRO A 125 -17.21 -11.06 8.68
CA PRO A 125 -18.17 -9.95 8.59
C PRO A 125 -17.55 -8.59 8.21
N GLN A 126 -16.29 -8.32 8.57
CA GLN A 126 -15.59 -7.08 8.21
C GLN A 126 -15.30 -7.02 6.70
N LEU A 127 -14.91 -8.15 6.09
CA LEU A 127 -14.74 -8.26 4.64
C LEU A 127 -16.07 -8.11 3.89
N ARG A 128 -17.17 -8.64 4.43
CA ARG A 128 -18.53 -8.47 3.85
C ARG A 128 -19.04 -7.03 3.97
N ALA A 129 -18.79 -6.37 5.09
CA ALA A 129 -19.14 -4.95 5.25
C ALA A 129 -18.32 -4.07 4.32
N GLU A 130 -17.03 -4.35 4.13
CA GLU A 130 -16.17 -3.60 3.19
C GLU A 130 -16.64 -3.72 1.74
N THR A 131 -17.00 -4.92 1.27
CA THR A 131 -17.51 -5.08 -0.11
C THR A 131 -18.85 -4.40 -0.31
N GLN A 132 -19.72 -4.40 0.70
CA GLN A 132 -21.05 -3.76 0.63
C GLN A 132 -20.98 -2.23 0.63
N PHE A 133 -20.03 -1.63 1.36
CA PHE A 133 -19.93 -0.18 1.52
C PHE A 133 -18.83 0.48 0.67
N ALA A 134 -18.10 -0.30 -0.14
CA ALA A 134 -17.04 0.21 -1.01
C ALA A 134 -17.50 1.32 -1.96
N ALA A 135 -18.71 1.22 -2.52
CA ALA A 135 -19.26 2.23 -3.43
C ALA A 135 -19.53 3.58 -2.71
N LEU A 136 -20.14 3.54 -1.53
CA LEU A 136 -20.45 4.73 -0.72
C LEU A 136 -19.19 5.39 -0.14
N ILE A 137 -18.18 4.58 0.25
CA ILE A 137 -16.88 5.08 0.70
C ILE A 137 -16.12 5.71 -0.47
N GLY A 138 -16.22 5.12 -1.67
CA GLY A 138 -15.65 5.69 -2.90
C GLY A 138 -16.28 7.03 -3.26
N GLU A 139 -17.61 7.16 -3.16
CA GLU A 139 -18.30 8.43 -3.37
C GLU A 139 -17.89 9.48 -2.32
N PHE A 140 -17.81 9.09 -1.06
CA PHE A 140 -17.33 9.94 0.03
C PHE A 140 -15.86 10.39 -0.18
N ASP A 141 -14.97 9.50 -0.62
CA ASP A 141 -13.56 9.86 -0.90
C ASP A 141 -13.45 10.77 -2.13
N THR A 142 -14.29 10.59 -3.16
CA THR A 142 -14.31 11.49 -4.33
C THR A 142 -14.79 12.90 -3.97
N GLN A 143 -15.77 13.03 -3.07
CA GLN A 143 -16.23 14.32 -2.55
C GLN A 143 -15.21 14.95 -1.60
N LEU A 144 -14.54 14.15 -0.76
CA LEU A 144 -13.43 14.63 0.06
C LEU A 144 -12.24 15.06 -0.79
N ASP A 145 -11.95 14.39 -1.91
CA ASP A 145 -10.93 14.81 -2.88
C ASP A 145 -11.26 16.17 -3.51
N LEU A 146 -12.53 16.46 -3.75
CA LEU A 146 -12.98 17.77 -4.21
C LEU A 146 -12.65 18.87 -3.18
N ILE A 147 -12.82 18.57 -1.88
CA ILE A 147 -12.50 19.46 -0.76
C ILE A 147 -10.99 19.52 -0.47
N ARG A 148 -10.24 18.43 -0.69
CA ARG A 148 -8.76 18.41 -0.59
C ARG A 148 -8.11 19.33 -1.61
N ARG A 149 -8.77 19.59 -2.75
CA ARG A 149 -8.31 20.57 -3.75
C ARG A 149 -8.42 22.03 -3.26
N SER A 150 -9.34 22.32 -2.33
CA SER A 150 -9.52 23.66 -1.74
C SER A 150 -8.84 23.84 -0.38
N VAL A 151 -8.63 22.76 0.39
CA VAL A 151 -7.99 22.82 1.72
C VAL A 151 -6.84 21.81 1.85
N ARG A 152 -5.63 22.31 2.08
CA ARG A 152 -4.38 21.53 2.13
C ARG A 152 -4.20 20.82 3.50
N PHE A 153 -5.04 19.83 3.81
CA PHE A 153 -4.89 18.97 5.01
C PHE A 153 -5.32 17.51 4.72
N PRO A 154 -4.61 16.48 5.25
CA PRO A 154 -4.96 15.08 5.04
C PRO A 154 -6.19 14.68 5.87
N ILE A 155 -7.34 14.49 5.21
CA ILE A 155 -8.53 13.85 5.80
C ILE A 155 -8.65 12.47 5.19
N HIS A 156 -8.65 11.39 5.99
CA HIS A 156 -8.71 10.02 5.50
C HIS A 156 -10.15 9.50 5.47
N ALA A 157 -10.75 9.36 4.28
CA ALA A 157 -12.08 8.77 4.09
C ALA A 157 -12.17 7.34 4.67
N GLY A 158 -11.06 6.59 4.57
CA GLY A 158 -10.93 5.25 5.12
C GLY A 158 -11.06 5.16 6.64
N ALA A 159 -11.03 6.28 7.38
CA ALA A 159 -11.28 6.28 8.83
C ALA A 159 -12.75 5.98 9.19
N LEU A 160 -13.67 6.25 8.27
CA LEU A 160 -15.10 5.95 8.43
C LEU A 160 -15.49 4.58 7.86
N ALA A 161 -14.56 3.86 7.23
CA ALA A 161 -14.81 2.52 6.74
C ALA A 161 -15.24 1.57 7.88
N PRO A 162 -16.10 0.57 7.63
CA PRO A 162 -16.56 -0.39 8.63
C PRO A 162 -15.40 -1.07 9.38
N ALA A 163 -14.29 -1.36 8.70
CA ALA A 163 -13.11 -1.94 9.31
C ALA A 163 -12.38 -0.98 10.27
N SER A 164 -12.32 0.30 9.94
CA SER A 164 -11.75 1.34 10.82
C SER A 164 -12.64 1.60 12.03
N LEU A 165 -13.97 1.57 11.86
CA LEU A 165 -14.92 1.64 12.98
C LEU A 165 -14.83 0.39 13.88
N CYS A 166 -14.68 -0.80 13.30
CA CYS A 166 -14.45 -2.03 14.04
C CYS A 166 -13.10 -2.02 14.78
N ARG A 167 -12.05 -1.45 14.18
CA ARG A 167 -10.75 -1.27 14.82
C ARG A 167 -10.84 -0.26 15.96
N ALA A 168 -11.51 0.88 15.77
CA ALA A 168 -11.75 1.85 16.84
C ALA A 168 -12.52 1.23 18.03
N LEU A 169 -13.51 0.38 17.74
CA LEU A 169 -14.27 -0.34 18.75
C LEU A 169 -13.43 -1.42 19.47
N ARG A 170 -12.58 -2.15 18.73
CA ARG A 170 -11.58 -3.09 19.29
C ARG A 170 -10.64 -2.38 20.24
N ASP A 171 -10.04 -1.29 19.78
CA ASP A 171 -9.02 -0.58 20.55
C ASP A 171 -9.63 0.09 21.78
N THR A 172 -10.91 0.47 21.73
CA THR A 172 -11.69 0.92 22.90
C THR A 172 -11.88 -0.22 23.89
N ALA A 173 -12.29 -1.40 23.43
CA ALA A 173 -12.47 -2.57 24.30
C ALA A 173 -11.15 -3.03 24.94
N VAL A 174 -10.04 -2.99 24.20
CA VAL A 174 -8.69 -3.29 24.71
C VAL A 174 -8.23 -2.24 25.73
N ALA A 175 -8.47 -0.95 25.47
CA ALA A 175 -8.14 0.13 26.41
C ALA A 175 -8.94 0.05 27.72
N LEU A 176 -10.13 -0.55 27.69
CA LEU A 176 -10.96 -0.81 28.85
C LEU A 176 -10.71 -2.20 29.49
N ASN A 177 -9.64 -2.90 29.10
CA ASN A 177 -9.18 -4.20 29.60
C ASN A 177 -10.10 -5.40 29.30
N TYR A 178 -10.81 -5.42 28.15
CA TYR A 178 -11.60 -6.57 27.71
C TYR A 178 -10.85 -7.41 26.68
N GLY A 179 -10.67 -8.70 26.97
CA GLY A 179 -9.97 -9.65 26.10
C GLY A 179 -10.76 -10.16 24.89
N SER A 180 -10.12 -10.99 24.07
CA SER A 180 -10.61 -11.51 22.78
C SER A 180 -11.98 -12.21 22.80
N ALA A 181 -12.34 -12.85 23.92
CA ALA A 181 -13.64 -13.50 24.07
C ALA A 181 -14.82 -12.51 24.07
N HIS A 182 -14.61 -11.28 24.53
CA HIS A 182 -15.63 -10.23 24.55
C HIS A 182 -15.77 -9.55 23.18
N LEU A 183 -14.67 -9.48 22.41
CA LEU A 183 -14.63 -8.88 21.07
C LEU A 183 -15.54 -9.63 20.08
N ARG A 184 -15.58 -10.97 20.14
CA ARG A 184 -16.44 -11.77 19.24
C ARG A 184 -17.92 -11.42 19.40
N VAL A 185 -18.38 -11.27 20.63
CA VAL A 185 -19.78 -10.93 20.95
C VAL A 185 -20.07 -9.48 20.57
N LEU A 186 -19.12 -8.58 20.78
CA LEU A 186 -19.22 -7.17 20.40
C LEU A 186 -19.35 -6.98 18.88
N PHE A 187 -18.58 -7.72 18.08
CA PHE A 187 -18.64 -7.65 16.61
C PHE A 187 -19.94 -8.21 16.03
N ASP A 188 -20.46 -9.30 16.59
CA ASP A 188 -21.74 -9.88 16.16
C ASP A 188 -22.93 -8.94 16.44
N GLN A 189 -22.88 -8.18 17.54
CA GLN A 189 -23.87 -7.14 17.84
C GLN A 189 -23.67 -5.88 16.98
N PHE A 190 -22.43 -5.56 16.59
CA PHE A 190 -22.14 -4.50 15.62
C PHE A 190 -22.76 -4.82 14.25
N ASP A 191 -22.62 -6.06 13.78
CA ASP A 191 -23.23 -6.51 12.52
C ASP A 191 -24.76 -6.42 12.54
N THR A 192 -25.38 -6.69 13.69
CA THR A 192 -26.84 -6.69 13.81
C THR A 192 -27.43 -5.29 13.98
N LEU A 193 -26.75 -4.40 14.72
CA LEU A 193 -27.32 -3.12 15.15
C LEU A 193 -26.73 -1.90 14.43
N VAL A 194 -25.45 -1.94 14.05
CA VAL A 194 -24.74 -0.79 13.48
C VAL A 194 -24.67 -0.88 11.95
N LEU A 195 -24.39 -2.07 11.41
CA LEU A 195 -24.24 -2.30 9.98
C LEU A 195 -25.48 -1.86 9.15
N PRO A 196 -26.73 -2.11 9.59
CA PRO A 196 -27.92 -1.64 8.87
C PRO A 196 -28.11 -0.11 8.90
N GLN A 197 -27.49 0.60 9.85
CA GLN A 197 -27.63 2.05 10.02
C GLN A 197 -26.55 2.84 9.28
N LEU A 198 -25.46 2.19 8.85
CA LEU A 198 -24.35 2.80 8.11
C LEU A 198 -24.76 3.49 6.79
N PRO A 199 -25.66 2.95 5.93
CA PRO A 199 -26.08 3.66 4.71
C PRO A 199 -26.63 5.06 4.99
N SER A 200 -27.55 5.16 5.95
CA SER A 200 -28.18 6.44 6.34
C SER A 200 -27.19 7.43 6.96
N LEU A 201 -26.10 6.92 7.55
CA LEU A 201 -25.01 7.74 8.08
C LEU A 201 -24.15 8.29 6.95
N TYR A 202 -23.78 7.47 5.95
CA TYR A 202 -23.04 7.92 4.79
C TYR A 202 -23.83 8.94 3.97
N GLU A 203 -25.14 8.74 3.77
CA GLU A 203 -26.00 9.70 3.06
C GLU A 203 -26.08 11.06 3.78
N LYS A 204 -26.23 11.07 5.12
CA LYS A 204 -26.23 12.31 5.91
C LYS A 204 -24.88 13.02 5.87
N LEU A 205 -23.78 12.26 5.93
CA LEU A 205 -22.44 12.80 5.83
C LEU A 205 -22.17 13.39 4.44
N LEU A 206 -22.56 12.68 3.39
CA LEU A 206 -22.46 13.13 2.01
C LEU A 206 -23.28 14.41 1.79
N GLY A 207 -24.51 14.48 2.30
CA GLY A 207 -25.35 15.68 2.26
C GLY A 207 -24.77 16.87 3.06
N SER A 208 -24.09 16.61 4.17
CA SER A 208 -23.39 17.67 4.91
C SER A 208 -22.14 18.16 4.20
N LEU A 209 -21.44 17.27 3.47
CA LEU A 209 -20.27 17.62 2.68
C LEU A 209 -20.64 18.45 1.45
N THR A 210 -21.76 18.16 0.81
CA THR A 210 -22.24 18.96 -0.32
C THR A 210 -22.66 20.37 0.12
N ASP A 211 -23.27 20.55 1.29
CA ASP A 211 -23.57 21.87 1.87
C ASP A 211 -22.30 22.63 2.30
N ILE A 212 -21.27 21.92 2.79
CA ILE A 212 -19.97 22.54 3.11
C ILE A 212 -19.24 22.94 1.80
N ALA A 213 -19.29 22.10 0.77
CA ALA A 213 -18.66 22.38 -0.52
C ALA A 213 -19.34 23.53 -1.27
N SER A 214 -20.68 23.64 -1.24
CA SER A 214 -21.41 24.77 -1.84
C SER A 214 -21.06 26.09 -1.15
N ARG A 215 -21.02 26.11 0.18
CA ARG A 215 -20.64 27.30 0.96
C ARG A 215 -19.17 27.70 0.75
N ALA A 216 -18.28 26.72 0.59
CA ALA A 216 -16.88 26.98 0.25
C ALA A 216 -16.74 27.59 -1.16
N ALA A 217 -17.49 27.07 -2.14
CA ALA A 217 -17.50 27.59 -3.50
C ALA A 217 -18.10 29.01 -3.58
N GLU A 218 -19.16 29.31 -2.82
CA GLU A 218 -19.74 30.65 -2.71
C GLU A 218 -18.75 31.66 -2.10
N ALA A 219 -18.00 31.25 -1.06
CA ALA A 219 -16.97 32.08 -0.45
C ALA A 219 -15.80 32.37 -1.42
N GLU A 220 -15.36 31.36 -2.18
CA GLU A 220 -14.34 31.54 -3.22
C GLU A 220 -14.82 32.46 -4.36
N ALA A 221 -16.10 32.36 -4.75
CA ALA A 221 -16.71 33.23 -5.77
C ALA A 221 -16.81 34.70 -5.30
N MET A 222 -17.13 34.93 -4.02
CA MET A 222 -17.14 36.27 -3.43
C MET A 222 -15.73 36.88 -3.39
N LEU A 223 -14.72 36.10 -3.03
CA LEU A 223 -13.31 36.54 -3.04
C LEU A 223 -12.80 36.82 -4.44
N ALA A 224 -13.15 35.99 -5.43
CA ALA A 224 -12.83 36.22 -6.83
C ALA A 224 -13.50 37.50 -7.37
N HIS A 225 -14.74 37.79 -6.94
CA HIS A 225 -15.44 39.02 -7.27
C HIS A 225 -14.80 40.26 -6.62
N GLU A 226 -14.35 40.15 -5.38
CA GLU A 226 -13.63 41.22 -4.66
C GLU A 226 -12.23 41.48 -5.24
N GLN A 227 -11.52 40.42 -5.64
CA GLN A 227 -10.23 40.52 -6.32
C GLN A 227 -10.38 41.10 -7.73
N ALA A 228 -11.39 40.70 -8.50
CA ALA A 228 -11.71 41.29 -9.80
C ALA A 228 -12.10 42.77 -9.69
N ARG A 229 -12.84 43.16 -8.64
CA ARG A 229 -13.16 44.55 -8.33
C ARG A 229 -11.92 45.36 -7.96
N SER A 230 -11.01 44.77 -7.19
CA SER A 230 -9.74 45.39 -6.79
C SER A 230 -8.77 45.56 -7.97
N GLU A 231 -8.71 44.58 -8.88
CA GLU A 231 -7.94 44.62 -10.13
C GLU A 231 -8.52 45.64 -11.13
N ALA A 232 -9.86 45.76 -11.19
CA ALA A 232 -10.55 46.78 -12.00
C ALA A 232 -10.29 48.20 -11.50
N ILE A 233 -10.18 48.40 -10.18
CA ILE A 233 -9.79 49.68 -9.57
C ILE A 233 -8.31 49.99 -9.87
N ARG A 234 -7.43 48.97 -9.89
CA ARG A 234 -6.00 49.13 -10.17
C ARG A 234 -5.68 49.43 -11.65
N ARG A 235 -6.53 49.01 -12.58
CA ARG A 235 -6.39 49.26 -14.02
C ARG A 235 -6.98 50.59 -14.50
N GLN A 236 -7.59 51.39 -13.62
CA GLN A 236 -7.99 52.76 -13.97
C GLN A 236 -6.75 53.68 -13.99
N PRO A 237 -6.48 54.41 -15.10
CA PRO A 237 -5.50 55.47 -15.10
C PRO A 237 -5.98 56.62 -14.19
N PRO A 238 -5.08 57.45 -13.60
CA PRO A 238 -5.51 58.52 -12.72
C PRO A 238 -6.35 59.53 -13.49
N ALA A 239 -7.61 59.69 -13.07
CA ALA A 239 -8.53 60.66 -13.65
C ALA A 239 -8.12 62.09 -13.26
N GLU A 240 -7.88 62.90 -14.28
CA GLU A 240 -7.78 64.36 -14.23
C GLU A 240 -9.13 64.96 -13.79
N SER A 241 -9.09 65.96 -12.90
CA SER A 241 -10.25 66.66 -12.33
C SER A 241 -10.87 67.71 -13.29
N PRO A 242 -12.10 68.19 -13.02
CA PRO A 242 -13.13 68.41 -14.05
C PRO A 242 -13.48 69.87 -14.37
N ALA A 243 -14.07 70.12 -15.57
CA ALA A 243 -15.21 71.04 -15.90
C ALA A 243 -15.19 71.46 -17.40
N PRO A 244 -16.26 72.05 -18.01
CA PRO A 244 -17.72 71.87 -17.89
C PRO A 244 -18.43 71.63 -19.27
N LYS A 245 -19.72 71.24 -19.27
CA LYS A 245 -20.57 70.93 -20.46
C LYS A 245 -21.04 72.19 -21.25
N PRO A 246 -21.48 72.07 -22.54
CA PRO A 246 -22.94 72.00 -22.81
C PRO A 246 -23.41 71.18 -24.06
N ALA A 247 -24.56 70.50 -23.88
CA ALA A 247 -25.72 70.19 -24.75
C ALA A 247 -25.66 69.43 -26.13
N PRO A 248 -26.72 68.62 -26.47
CA PRO A 248 -26.87 67.76 -27.69
C PRO A 248 -27.67 68.50 -28.81
N PRO A 249 -28.10 67.94 -29.99
CA PRO A 249 -28.29 66.53 -30.41
C PRO A 249 -28.00 66.16 -31.90
N ALA A 250 -28.35 64.90 -32.26
CA ALA A 250 -28.97 64.46 -33.53
C ALA A 250 -28.16 63.61 -34.54
N ALA A 251 -28.88 62.58 -35.03
CA ALA A 251 -28.68 61.74 -36.21
C ALA A 251 -27.46 60.79 -36.17
N GLY A 252 -27.54 59.51 -36.53
CA GLY A 252 -28.53 58.81 -37.33
C GLY A 252 -27.80 57.97 -38.38
N SER A 253 -27.83 56.65 -38.17
CA SER A 253 -27.79 55.60 -39.19
C SER A 253 -26.46 55.18 -39.85
N ALA A 254 -26.56 53.94 -40.35
CA ALA A 254 -25.72 53.19 -41.28
C ALA A 254 -24.47 52.51 -40.69
N ALA A 255 -24.56 51.26 -40.22
CA ALA A 255 -24.68 50.01 -40.98
C ALA A 255 -23.34 49.39 -41.38
N THR A 256 -23.28 48.06 -41.25
CA THR A 256 -22.72 47.09 -42.21
C THR A 256 -21.53 46.27 -41.68
N ARG A 257 -21.84 44.97 -41.44
CA ARG A 257 -21.03 43.76 -41.72
C ARG A 257 -19.72 43.59 -40.94
N GLU A 258 -19.20 42.40 -40.64
CA GLU A 258 -19.54 41.00 -40.90
C GLU A 258 -18.59 40.20 -39.98
N THR A 259 -19.08 39.10 -39.39
CA THR A 259 -18.25 37.94 -39.01
C THR A 259 -17.43 37.48 -40.22
N PRO A 260 -16.18 37.00 -40.05
CA PRO A 260 -16.00 35.57 -39.81
C PRO A 260 -14.73 35.17 -39.00
N ALA A 261 -14.85 34.06 -38.25
CA ALA A 261 -13.78 33.05 -38.14
C ALA A 261 -13.84 32.18 -39.42
N PRO A 262 -12.80 31.44 -39.90
CA PRO A 262 -11.76 30.74 -39.10
C PRO A 262 -10.36 30.66 -39.79
N GLU A 263 -9.34 30.12 -39.12
CA GLU A 263 -8.47 29.09 -39.72
C GLU A 263 -7.45 28.50 -38.74
N ALA A 264 -7.32 27.17 -38.84
CA ALA A 264 -6.33 26.32 -38.20
C ALA A 264 -5.08 26.21 -39.09
N VAL A 265 -3.91 25.97 -38.49
CA VAL A 265 -2.65 25.67 -39.19
C VAL A 265 -2.05 24.36 -38.62
N PRO A 266 -1.47 23.47 -39.45
CA PRO A 266 -1.42 22.02 -39.22
C PRO A 266 -0.05 21.47 -38.76
N ALA A 267 -0.04 20.17 -38.45
CA ALA A 267 1.14 19.33 -38.18
C ALA A 267 2.00 19.04 -39.44
N PRO A 268 3.25 18.56 -39.27
CA PRO A 268 3.92 17.75 -40.28
C PRO A 268 4.33 16.35 -39.76
N ALA A 269 4.28 15.37 -40.67
CA ALA A 269 4.77 13.99 -40.51
C ALA A 269 5.93 13.72 -41.52
N PRO A 270 6.53 12.51 -41.61
CA PRO A 270 7.97 12.23 -41.50
C PRO A 270 8.68 11.98 -42.85
N PRO A 271 9.99 11.62 -42.89
CA PRO A 271 10.60 10.97 -44.05
C PRO A 271 10.82 9.47 -43.84
N ALA A 272 10.75 8.75 -44.96
CA ALA A 272 10.90 7.32 -45.12
C ALA A 272 12.35 6.90 -45.37
N ASP A 273 12.75 5.74 -44.84
CA ASP A 273 13.86 4.94 -45.35
C ASP A 273 13.47 3.46 -45.37
N GLY A 274 13.84 2.77 -46.46
CA GLY A 274 13.40 1.42 -46.79
C GLY A 274 14.27 0.30 -46.21
N SER A 275 13.62 -0.72 -45.66
CA SER A 275 14.06 -2.12 -45.66
C SER A 275 12.90 -3.04 -45.32
N PRO A 276 12.91 -4.29 -45.80
CA PRO A 276 11.71 -4.99 -46.23
C PRO A 276 10.91 -5.59 -45.07
N ALA A 277 9.60 -5.54 -45.25
CA ALA A 277 8.53 -6.31 -44.59
C ALA A 277 9.01 -7.43 -43.65
N ALA A 278 9.26 -7.08 -42.39
CA ALA A 278 9.12 -8.03 -41.30
C ALA A 278 7.62 -8.22 -41.06
N THR A 279 7.14 -9.42 -41.37
CA THR A 279 5.82 -9.95 -41.01
C THR A 279 5.47 -9.53 -39.57
N PRO A 280 4.23 -9.10 -39.26
CA PRO A 280 3.89 -8.78 -37.88
C PRO A 280 4.07 -10.05 -37.05
N ALA A 281 5.04 -10.01 -36.12
CA ALA A 281 5.29 -11.09 -35.20
C ALA A 281 3.98 -11.42 -34.46
N ARG A 282 3.48 -12.64 -34.65
CA ARG A 282 2.32 -13.21 -33.97
C ARG A 282 2.54 -13.02 -32.45
N ARG A 283 1.66 -12.27 -31.79
CA ARG A 283 1.84 -11.86 -30.39
C ARG A 283 1.72 -13.07 -29.45
N LYS A 284 2.50 -13.07 -28.37
CA LYS A 284 2.51 -14.12 -27.32
C LYS A 284 1.23 -14.16 -26.43
N THR A 285 0.29 -13.24 -26.63
CA THR A 285 -0.91 -13.09 -25.77
C THR A 285 -2.09 -13.98 -26.17
N ASP A 286 -2.01 -14.66 -27.31
CA ASP A 286 -3.11 -15.50 -27.81
C ASP A 286 -2.92 -16.99 -27.45
N THR A 287 -1.84 -17.30 -26.74
CA THR A 287 -1.44 -18.65 -26.37
C THR A 287 -1.24 -18.75 -24.86
N ILE A 288 -1.83 -19.77 -24.25
CA ILE A 288 -1.58 -20.14 -22.86
C ILE A 288 -0.12 -20.61 -22.74
N ASP A 289 0.60 -20.12 -21.75
CA ASP A 289 1.99 -20.53 -21.48
C ASP A 289 2.09 -21.93 -20.87
N ASP A 290 3.23 -22.59 -21.05
CA ASP A 290 3.45 -23.99 -20.65
C ASP A 290 3.19 -24.25 -19.15
N LYS A 291 3.52 -23.29 -18.27
CA LYS A 291 3.28 -23.41 -16.82
C LYS A 291 1.77 -23.39 -16.53
N THR A 292 1.03 -22.47 -17.13
CA THR A 292 -0.43 -22.41 -16.99
C THR A 292 -1.11 -23.62 -17.62
N ALA A 293 -0.65 -24.09 -18.79
CA ALA A 293 -1.18 -25.31 -19.41
C ALA A 293 -0.93 -26.55 -18.54
N SER A 294 0.27 -26.69 -17.97
CA SER A 294 0.61 -27.79 -17.05
C SER A 294 -0.22 -27.75 -15.78
N MET A 295 -0.47 -26.55 -15.23
CA MET A 295 -1.36 -26.36 -14.09
C MET A 295 -2.79 -26.83 -14.43
N LEU A 296 -3.35 -26.40 -15.56
CA LEU A 296 -4.70 -26.81 -15.98
C LEU A 296 -4.79 -28.33 -16.19
N ALA A 297 -3.77 -28.94 -16.81
CA ALA A 297 -3.71 -30.39 -16.97
C ALA A 297 -3.71 -31.12 -15.61
N SER A 298 -2.94 -30.61 -14.64
CA SER A 298 -2.90 -31.18 -13.28
C SER A 298 -4.24 -31.06 -12.54
N VAL A 299 -4.99 -29.97 -12.74
CA VAL A 299 -6.33 -29.79 -12.14
C VAL A 299 -7.31 -30.79 -12.76
N ARG A 300 -7.27 -30.95 -14.09
CA ARG A 300 -8.10 -31.92 -14.82
C ARG A 300 -7.85 -33.36 -14.37
N GLU A 301 -6.60 -33.72 -14.07
CA GLU A 301 -6.27 -35.08 -13.62
C GLU A 301 -6.69 -35.34 -12.17
N ARG A 302 -6.59 -34.33 -11.28
CA ARG A 302 -6.94 -34.47 -9.86
C ARG A 302 -8.44 -34.54 -9.60
N VAL A 303 -9.24 -33.86 -10.41
CA VAL A 303 -10.70 -33.78 -10.23
C VAL A 303 -11.36 -34.61 -11.34
N PRO A 304 -11.89 -35.81 -11.03
CA PRO A 304 -12.51 -36.65 -12.06
C PRO A 304 -13.70 -35.92 -12.69
N VAL A 305 -13.66 -35.83 -14.02
CA VAL A 305 -14.74 -35.25 -14.82
C VAL A 305 -15.98 -36.12 -14.60
N SER A 306 -17.01 -35.55 -13.98
CA SER A 306 -18.29 -36.21 -13.74
C SER A 306 -19.29 -35.72 -14.78
N ASN A 307 -20.07 -36.61 -15.38
CA ASN A 307 -21.04 -36.23 -16.41
C ASN A 307 -22.23 -35.42 -15.85
N ASP A 308 -22.54 -35.57 -14.56
CA ASP A 308 -23.71 -34.95 -13.91
C ASP A 308 -23.41 -33.59 -13.23
N THR A 309 -22.15 -33.18 -13.10
CA THR A 309 -21.80 -31.92 -12.40
C THR A 309 -20.58 -31.28 -13.01
N TYR A 310 -20.68 -30.00 -13.36
CA TYR A 310 -19.56 -29.25 -13.87
C TYR A 310 -18.63 -28.83 -12.74
N ASN A 311 -17.41 -29.33 -12.76
CA ASN A 311 -16.43 -29.13 -11.70
C ASN A 311 -15.15 -28.48 -12.26
N ASP A 312 -14.17 -28.26 -11.39
CA ASP A 312 -12.88 -27.67 -11.77
C ASP A 312 -12.11 -28.47 -12.82
N GLY A 313 -12.24 -29.80 -12.81
CA GLY A 313 -11.62 -30.65 -13.82
C GLY A 313 -12.26 -30.47 -15.20
N SER A 314 -13.58 -30.33 -15.26
CA SER A 314 -14.33 -30.01 -16.46
C SER A 314 -13.97 -28.62 -16.99
N LEU A 315 -13.88 -27.61 -16.11
CA LEU A 315 -13.41 -26.27 -16.47
C LEU A 315 -11.98 -26.28 -16.99
N ALA A 316 -11.05 -26.93 -16.31
CA ALA A 316 -9.68 -27.00 -16.76
C ALA A 316 -9.54 -27.68 -18.14
N GLY A 317 -10.33 -28.74 -18.39
CA GLY A 317 -10.42 -29.37 -19.70
C GLY A 317 -10.96 -28.44 -20.79
N ASP A 318 -11.97 -27.64 -20.47
CA ASP A 318 -12.52 -26.63 -21.37
C ASP A 318 -11.49 -25.55 -21.71
N LEU A 319 -10.82 -25.00 -20.69
CA LEU A 319 -9.82 -23.94 -20.87
C LEU A 319 -8.63 -24.39 -21.72
N LEU A 320 -8.19 -25.65 -21.59
CA LEU A 320 -7.16 -26.24 -22.45
C LEU A 320 -7.65 -26.40 -23.89
N ALA A 321 -8.89 -26.83 -24.08
CA ALA A 321 -9.48 -27.02 -25.41
C ALA A 321 -9.69 -25.70 -26.16
N LEU A 322 -9.75 -24.56 -25.46
CA LEU A 322 -9.83 -23.24 -26.10
C LEU A 322 -8.65 -22.95 -27.03
N GLN A 323 -7.47 -23.53 -26.79
CA GLN A 323 -6.28 -23.31 -27.63
C GLN A 323 -6.38 -23.99 -29.01
N GLY A 324 -7.23 -25.01 -29.14
CA GLY A 324 -7.43 -25.76 -30.37
C GLY A 324 -8.78 -25.45 -31.03
N ASP A 325 -8.98 -26.00 -32.22
CA ASP A 325 -10.26 -25.94 -32.95
C ASP A 325 -11.24 -27.05 -32.51
N THR A 326 -10.89 -27.83 -31.49
CA THR A 326 -11.73 -28.90 -30.96
C THR A 326 -12.99 -28.34 -30.26
N PRO A 327 -14.13 -29.04 -30.32
CA PRO A 327 -15.26 -28.77 -29.45
C PRO A 327 -14.86 -28.91 -27.98
N LEU A 328 -15.50 -28.13 -27.10
CA LEU A 328 -15.22 -28.22 -25.67
C LEU A 328 -15.68 -29.59 -25.14
N PRO A 329 -14.86 -30.28 -24.31
CA PRO A 329 -15.15 -31.64 -23.82
C PRO A 329 -16.50 -31.79 -23.11
N SER A 330 -16.97 -30.69 -22.58
CA SER A 330 -18.20 -30.54 -21.80
C SER A 330 -19.47 -30.27 -22.63
N GLY A 331 -19.36 -30.28 -23.97
CA GLY A 331 -20.51 -30.14 -24.87
C GLY A 331 -20.96 -28.70 -25.15
N THR A 332 -20.30 -27.70 -24.57
CA THR A 332 -20.61 -26.29 -24.83
C THR A 332 -19.99 -25.86 -26.16
N GLU A 333 -20.79 -25.46 -27.15
CA GLU A 333 -20.23 -24.92 -28.40
C GLU A 333 -19.85 -23.46 -28.20
N VAL A 334 -18.55 -23.18 -28.18
CA VAL A 334 -18.03 -21.80 -28.19
C VAL A 334 -17.59 -21.44 -29.60
N PRO A 335 -18.27 -20.46 -30.25
CA PRO A 335 -17.86 -19.95 -31.55
C PRO A 335 -16.39 -19.50 -31.51
N VAL A 336 -15.65 -19.76 -32.58
CA VAL A 336 -14.20 -19.46 -32.67
C VAL A 336 -13.92 -17.98 -32.34
N ASP A 337 -14.80 -17.06 -32.75
CA ASP A 337 -14.67 -15.63 -32.47
C ASP A 337 -14.73 -15.28 -30.99
N LYS A 338 -15.48 -16.05 -30.19
CA LYS A 338 -15.62 -15.84 -28.74
C LYS A 338 -14.50 -16.50 -27.92
N ARG A 339 -13.65 -17.34 -28.52
CA ARG A 339 -12.53 -18.00 -27.82
C ARG A 339 -11.37 -17.05 -27.52
N LYS A 340 -11.22 -15.99 -28.32
CA LYS A 340 -10.07 -15.06 -28.25
C LYS A 340 -9.96 -14.33 -26.91
N ALA A 341 -11.06 -13.79 -26.41
CA ALA A 341 -11.04 -13.00 -25.17
C ALA A 341 -10.71 -13.84 -23.92
N PRO A 342 -11.32 -15.03 -23.71
CA PRO A 342 -10.91 -15.95 -22.66
C PRO A 342 -9.43 -16.37 -22.77
N LEU A 343 -8.96 -16.75 -23.96
CA LEU A 343 -7.55 -17.10 -24.17
C LEU A 343 -6.61 -15.96 -23.80
N GLN A 344 -6.93 -14.74 -24.23
CA GLN A 344 -6.17 -13.55 -23.90
C GLN A 344 -6.12 -13.34 -22.37
N ARG A 345 -7.25 -13.46 -21.66
CA ARG A 345 -7.31 -13.31 -20.20
C ARG A 345 -6.48 -14.37 -19.47
N ILE A 346 -6.51 -15.62 -19.93
CA ILE A 346 -5.70 -16.71 -19.35
C ILE A 346 -4.21 -16.43 -19.56
N ALA A 347 -3.81 -16.07 -20.78
CA ALA A 347 -2.41 -15.77 -21.11
C ALA A 347 -1.89 -14.57 -20.29
N LEU A 348 -2.70 -13.52 -20.13
CA LEU A 348 -2.34 -12.36 -19.30
C LEU A 348 -2.19 -12.73 -17.81
N ALA A 349 -3.08 -13.56 -17.28
CA ALA A 349 -2.98 -14.04 -15.90
C ALA A 349 -1.72 -14.89 -15.67
N GLY A 350 -1.43 -15.81 -16.60
CA GLY A 350 -0.23 -16.63 -16.59
C GLY A 350 1.05 -15.81 -16.65
N GLN A 351 1.13 -14.86 -17.59
CA GLN A 351 2.25 -13.94 -17.70
C GLN A 351 2.43 -13.07 -16.45
N PHE A 352 1.35 -12.51 -15.91
CA PHE A 352 1.40 -11.71 -14.69
C PHE A 352 2.01 -12.50 -13.52
N LEU A 353 1.56 -13.73 -13.29
CA LEU A 353 2.10 -14.55 -12.20
C LEU A 353 3.55 -14.98 -12.49
N ASN A 354 3.88 -15.34 -13.73
CA ASN A 354 5.24 -15.69 -14.12
C ASN A 354 6.23 -14.55 -13.81
N GLU A 355 5.90 -13.32 -14.23
CA GLU A 355 6.73 -12.13 -13.95
C GLU A 355 6.82 -11.82 -12.45
N ALA A 356 5.76 -12.11 -11.69
CA ALA A 356 5.75 -11.92 -10.24
C ALA A 356 6.67 -12.93 -9.51
N ILE A 357 6.66 -14.19 -9.93
CA ILE A 357 7.44 -15.29 -9.34
C ILE A 357 8.92 -15.22 -9.77
N GLU A 358 9.22 -14.81 -11.00
CA GLU A 358 10.59 -14.72 -11.55
C GLU A 358 11.41 -13.55 -10.97
N ASP A 359 10.90 -12.85 -9.96
CA ASP A 359 11.64 -11.81 -9.25
C ASP A 359 12.82 -12.40 -8.45
N PRO A 360 14.08 -12.00 -8.69
CA PRO A 360 15.26 -12.63 -8.08
C PRO A 360 15.26 -12.67 -6.55
N PHE A 361 14.56 -11.75 -5.90
CA PHE A 361 14.49 -11.71 -4.44
C PHE A 361 13.43 -12.63 -3.84
N VAL A 362 12.55 -13.22 -4.64
CA VAL A 362 11.57 -14.19 -4.17
C VAL A 362 12.24 -15.57 -3.95
N PRO A 363 12.06 -16.21 -2.78
CA PRO A 363 12.48 -17.58 -2.49
C PRO A 363 12.03 -18.59 -3.54
N GLU A 364 12.97 -19.34 -4.13
CA GLU A 364 12.63 -20.42 -5.06
C GLU A 364 11.91 -21.58 -4.32
N GLU A 365 12.20 -21.74 -3.03
CA GLU A 365 11.61 -22.76 -2.16
C GLU A 365 10.09 -22.57 -2.00
N LEU A 366 9.60 -21.34 -2.17
CA LEU A 366 8.18 -21.01 -2.12
C LEU A 366 7.50 -21.13 -3.50
N GLY A 367 8.23 -21.56 -4.54
CA GLY A 367 7.69 -21.73 -5.89
C GLY A 367 6.40 -22.54 -5.96
N PRO A 368 6.33 -23.76 -5.37
CA PRO A 368 5.09 -24.56 -5.38
C PRO A 368 3.91 -23.86 -4.71
N GLN A 369 4.18 -23.05 -3.68
CA GLN A 369 3.19 -22.29 -2.96
C GLN A 369 2.66 -21.12 -3.79
N HIS A 370 3.54 -20.39 -4.47
CA HIS A 370 3.12 -19.32 -5.37
C HIS A 370 2.36 -19.87 -6.58
N GLU A 371 2.75 -21.02 -7.10
CA GLU A 371 2.04 -21.70 -8.20
C GLU A 371 0.61 -22.12 -7.84
N SER A 372 0.33 -22.39 -6.55
CA SER A 372 -1.04 -22.70 -6.11
C SER A 372 -2.04 -21.55 -6.33
N VAL A 373 -1.56 -20.31 -6.45
CA VAL A 373 -2.38 -19.11 -6.72
C VAL A 373 -2.81 -19.04 -8.19
N ARG A 374 -2.13 -19.75 -9.10
CA ARG A 374 -2.34 -19.62 -10.55
C ARG A 374 -3.77 -19.92 -10.96
N PHE A 375 -4.36 -21.00 -10.46
CA PHE A 375 -5.71 -21.39 -10.86
C PHE A 375 -6.79 -20.40 -10.37
N PRO A 376 -6.83 -20.00 -9.08
CA PRO A 376 -7.69 -18.92 -8.62
C PRO A 376 -7.53 -17.62 -9.42
N LEU A 377 -6.29 -17.25 -9.75
CA LEU A 377 -6.00 -16.05 -10.53
C LEU A 377 -6.55 -16.16 -11.96
N VAL A 378 -6.43 -17.31 -12.62
CA VAL A 378 -6.99 -17.56 -13.96
C VAL A 378 -8.52 -17.49 -13.92
N LYS A 379 -9.19 -18.14 -12.95
CA LYS A 379 -10.64 -18.03 -12.76
C LYS A 379 -11.10 -16.58 -12.60
N SER A 380 -10.36 -15.83 -11.80
CA SER A 380 -10.64 -14.41 -11.55
C SER A 380 -10.46 -13.56 -12.80
N ALA A 381 -9.37 -13.77 -13.54
CA ALA A 381 -9.08 -13.07 -14.79
C ALA A 381 -10.15 -13.30 -15.86
N LEU A 382 -10.69 -14.53 -15.93
CA LEU A 382 -11.78 -14.87 -16.85
C LEU A 382 -13.07 -14.14 -16.48
N THR A 383 -13.34 -13.97 -15.18
CA THR A 383 -14.57 -13.36 -14.68
C THR A 383 -14.52 -11.83 -14.70
N ASP A 384 -13.39 -11.24 -14.32
CA ASP A 384 -13.26 -9.81 -14.06
C ASP A 384 -12.12 -9.17 -14.88
N ALA A 385 -12.49 -8.36 -15.88
CA ALA A 385 -11.53 -7.62 -16.69
C ALA A 385 -10.83 -6.48 -15.93
N THR A 386 -11.43 -6.00 -14.83
CA THR A 386 -10.85 -4.93 -14.00
C THR A 386 -9.56 -5.38 -13.32
N LEU A 387 -9.29 -6.69 -13.27
CA LEU A 387 -7.98 -7.23 -12.93
C LEU A 387 -6.85 -6.63 -13.77
N PHE A 388 -7.08 -6.30 -15.05
CA PHE A 388 -6.06 -5.74 -15.92
C PHE A 388 -6.30 -4.26 -16.26
N THR A 389 -7.52 -3.77 -16.15
CA THR A 389 -7.87 -2.42 -16.63
C THR A 389 -7.93 -1.36 -15.53
N ALA A 390 -8.31 -1.71 -14.30
CA ALA A 390 -8.42 -0.73 -13.22
C ALA A 390 -7.02 -0.22 -12.78
N VAL A 391 -6.95 0.93 -12.13
CA VAL A 391 -5.68 1.42 -11.56
C VAL A 391 -5.27 0.55 -10.36
N THR A 392 -6.23 0.19 -9.51
CA THR A 392 -6.05 -0.66 -8.33
C THR A 392 -7.02 -1.83 -8.37
N HIS A 393 -6.56 -3.02 -7.97
CA HIS A 393 -7.40 -4.21 -7.86
C HIS A 393 -6.98 -5.05 -6.66
N PRO A 394 -7.91 -5.57 -5.84
CA PRO A 394 -7.59 -6.32 -4.63
C PRO A 394 -6.67 -7.51 -4.87
N LEU A 395 -6.95 -8.35 -5.88
CA LEU A 395 -6.09 -9.50 -6.19
C LEU A 395 -4.68 -9.08 -6.64
N ARG A 396 -4.53 -7.94 -7.34
CA ARG A 396 -3.21 -7.43 -7.73
C ARG A 396 -2.43 -6.99 -6.51
N SER A 397 -3.07 -6.26 -5.61
CA SER A 397 -2.48 -5.85 -4.34
C SER A 397 -2.06 -7.07 -3.52
N LEU A 398 -2.91 -8.10 -3.45
CA LEU A 398 -2.66 -9.30 -2.68
C LEU A 398 -1.48 -10.13 -3.25
N VAL A 399 -1.40 -10.30 -4.57
CA VAL A 399 -0.24 -10.93 -5.22
C VAL A 399 1.03 -10.11 -4.99
N ASN A 400 0.97 -8.80 -5.15
CA ASN A 400 2.13 -7.91 -4.92
C ASN A 400 2.60 -7.96 -3.47
N GLU A 401 1.69 -8.04 -2.51
CA GLU A 401 2.02 -8.16 -1.09
C GLU A 401 2.55 -9.55 -0.74
N LEU A 402 1.98 -10.62 -1.30
CA LEU A 402 2.52 -11.98 -1.18
C LEU A 402 3.97 -12.03 -1.66
N MET A 403 4.27 -11.46 -2.83
CA MET A 403 5.64 -11.42 -3.36
C MET A 403 6.57 -10.59 -2.47
N LEU A 404 6.12 -9.43 -1.97
CA LEU A 404 6.91 -8.60 -1.05
C LEU A 404 7.23 -9.34 0.25
N LYS A 405 6.24 -10.00 0.86
CA LYS A 405 6.44 -10.77 2.10
C LYS A 405 7.33 -11.98 1.88
N SER A 406 7.16 -12.67 0.75
CA SER A 406 8.03 -13.78 0.35
C SER A 406 9.48 -13.29 0.19
N ALA A 407 9.73 -12.20 -0.52
CA ALA A 407 11.06 -11.62 -0.67
C ALA A 407 11.66 -11.13 0.67
N THR A 408 10.85 -10.52 1.53
CA THR A 408 11.28 -10.07 2.87
C THR A 408 11.62 -11.25 3.78
N SER A 409 10.94 -12.40 3.62
CA SER A 409 11.22 -13.60 4.43
C SER A 409 12.63 -14.14 4.20
N ARG A 410 13.16 -14.02 2.98
CA ARG A 410 14.56 -14.41 2.66
C ARG A 410 15.57 -13.61 3.47
N ILE A 411 15.36 -12.29 3.54
CA ILE A 411 16.30 -11.37 4.21
C ILE A 411 16.18 -11.47 5.72
N THR A 412 14.96 -11.55 6.24
CA THR A 412 14.76 -11.53 7.69
C THR A 412 14.99 -12.90 8.32
N GLY A 413 14.84 -14.00 7.57
CA GLY A 413 14.83 -15.36 8.14
C GLY A 413 13.71 -15.58 9.17
N THR A 414 12.76 -14.65 9.29
CA THR A 414 11.74 -14.67 10.34
C THR A 414 10.62 -15.63 9.97
N ALA A 415 10.21 -16.45 10.93
CA ALA A 415 9.03 -17.31 10.80
C ALA A 415 7.76 -16.49 10.55
N GLU A 416 7.71 -15.26 11.05
CA GLU A 416 6.60 -14.31 10.89
C GLU A 416 6.39 -13.92 9.42
N ALA A 417 7.45 -13.53 8.71
CA ALA A 417 7.34 -13.17 7.29
C ALA A 417 6.91 -14.37 6.43
N ARG A 418 7.40 -15.58 6.73
CA ARG A 418 6.97 -16.82 6.08
C ARG A 418 5.50 -17.14 6.40
N HIS A 419 5.09 -17.00 7.65
CA HIS A 419 3.71 -17.21 8.08
C HIS A 419 2.75 -16.22 7.40
N MET A 420 3.12 -14.94 7.30
CA MET A 420 2.33 -13.94 6.57
C MET A 420 2.18 -14.31 5.09
N ALA A 421 3.26 -14.74 4.43
CA ALA A 421 3.19 -15.21 3.05
C ALA A 421 2.24 -16.41 2.93
N ALA A 422 2.30 -17.38 3.84
CA ALA A 422 1.41 -18.53 3.87
C ALA A 422 -0.07 -18.14 4.08
N VAL A 423 -0.35 -17.19 4.97
CA VAL A 423 -1.72 -16.68 5.19
C VAL A 423 -2.25 -15.98 3.94
N LEU A 424 -1.47 -15.10 3.30
CA LEU A 424 -1.88 -14.40 2.08
C LEU A 424 -2.12 -15.38 0.93
N GLN A 425 -1.27 -16.39 0.81
CA GLN A 425 -1.46 -17.49 -0.14
C GLN A 425 -2.75 -18.26 0.17
N GLN A 426 -3.03 -18.58 1.43
CA GLN A 426 -4.26 -19.27 1.81
C GLN A 426 -5.50 -18.44 1.46
N VAL A 427 -5.47 -17.12 1.68
CA VAL A 427 -6.56 -16.23 1.27
C VAL A 427 -6.76 -16.24 -0.25
N LEU A 428 -5.66 -16.23 -1.02
CA LEU A 428 -5.73 -16.32 -2.49
C LEU A 428 -6.27 -17.67 -2.98
N VAL A 429 -5.89 -18.77 -2.32
CA VAL A 429 -6.37 -20.11 -2.65
C VAL A 429 -7.83 -20.31 -2.24
N GLN A 430 -8.25 -19.71 -1.12
CA GLN A 430 -9.64 -19.70 -0.68
C GLN A 430 -10.55 -18.82 -1.54
N PHE A 431 -9.98 -17.99 -2.41
CA PHE A 431 -10.72 -17.26 -3.44
C PHE A 431 -11.16 -18.24 -4.53
N ASP A 432 -12.14 -19.07 -4.18
CA ASP A 432 -12.67 -20.11 -5.06
C ASP A 432 -13.95 -19.64 -5.74
N LEU A 433 -13.87 -19.42 -7.05
CA LEU A 433 -15.02 -19.12 -7.89
C LEU A 433 -15.60 -20.42 -8.42
N ALA A 434 -16.93 -20.57 -8.29
CA ALA A 434 -17.64 -21.75 -8.76
C ALA A 434 -17.39 -21.98 -10.27
N PRO A 435 -17.07 -23.21 -10.71
CA PRO A 435 -16.73 -23.51 -12.10
C PRO A 435 -17.80 -23.06 -13.10
N ASP A 436 -19.08 -23.30 -12.79
CA ASP A 436 -20.21 -22.91 -13.63
C ASP A 436 -20.29 -21.40 -13.85
N PHE A 437 -20.07 -20.63 -12.79
CA PHE A 437 -20.05 -19.18 -12.84
C PHE A 437 -18.90 -18.67 -13.73
N VAL A 438 -17.70 -19.24 -13.57
CA VAL A 438 -16.54 -18.88 -14.41
C VAL A 438 -16.79 -19.23 -15.87
N ARG A 439 -17.41 -20.39 -16.13
CA ARG A 439 -17.80 -20.80 -17.48
C ARG A 439 -18.72 -19.78 -18.12
N GLU A 440 -19.80 -19.40 -17.45
CA GLU A 440 -20.76 -18.42 -17.98
C GLU A 440 -20.10 -17.06 -18.22
N ALA A 441 -19.28 -16.60 -17.27
CA ALA A 441 -18.56 -15.33 -17.40
C ALA A 441 -17.57 -15.34 -18.58
N MET A 442 -16.89 -16.47 -18.84
CA MET A 442 -15.96 -16.56 -19.98
C MET A 442 -16.66 -16.41 -21.33
N LEU A 443 -17.89 -16.91 -21.47
CA LEU A 443 -18.66 -16.82 -22.72
C LEU A 443 -19.01 -15.38 -23.10
N ASN A 444 -19.05 -14.50 -22.11
CA ASN A 444 -19.35 -13.09 -22.24
C ASN A 444 -18.10 -12.20 -22.10
N ALA A 445 -16.90 -12.80 -22.07
CA ALA A 445 -15.66 -12.06 -21.94
C ALA A 445 -15.39 -11.20 -23.18
N GLU A 446 -15.10 -9.93 -22.95
CA GLU A 446 -14.61 -9.02 -23.99
C GLU A 446 -13.08 -8.95 -24.00
N PRO A 447 -12.45 -8.73 -25.18
CA PRO A 447 -11.02 -8.52 -25.30
C PRO A 447 -10.57 -7.24 -24.59
N ILE A 448 -9.36 -7.28 -24.05
CA ILE A 448 -8.70 -6.13 -23.43
C ILE A 448 -7.85 -5.44 -24.47
N SER A 449 -7.90 -4.09 -24.52
CA SER A 449 -7.13 -3.34 -25.50
C SER A 449 -5.63 -3.41 -25.23
N ASP A 450 -4.82 -3.40 -26.30
CA ASP A 450 -3.35 -3.41 -26.19
C ASP A 450 -2.81 -2.28 -25.31
N LYS A 451 -3.46 -1.10 -25.35
CA LYS A 451 -3.09 0.05 -24.51
C LYS A 451 -3.25 -0.26 -23.02
N GLN A 452 -4.35 -0.92 -22.65
CA GLN A 452 -4.60 -1.32 -21.26
C GLN A 452 -3.63 -2.41 -20.81
N ILE A 453 -3.37 -3.41 -21.66
CA ILE A 453 -2.40 -4.47 -21.39
C ILE A 453 -1.00 -3.89 -21.15
N ASN A 454 -0.53 -2.99 -22.02
CA ASN A 454 0.77 -2.35 -21.88
C ASN A 454 0.85 -1.48 -20.61
N SER A 455 -0.22 -0.74 -20.31
CA SER A 455 -0.30 0.07 -19.07
C SER A 455 -0.24 -0.82 -17.83
N PHE A 456 -0.92 -1.97 -17.86
CA PHE A 456 -0.91 -2.94 -16.77
C PHE A 456 0.50 -3.47 -16.51
N PHE A 457 1.18 -4.04 -17.52
CA PHE A 457 2.53 -4.58 -17.33
C PHE A 457 3.57 -3.50 -17.00
N SER A 458 3.40 -2.28 -17.51
CA SER A 458 4.25 -1.15 -17.10
C SER A 458 4.10 -0.85 -15.61
N SER A 459 2.87 -0.85 -15.10
CA SER A 459 2.58 -0.70 -13.67
C SER A 459 3.17 -1.84 -12.85
N GLN A 460 3.03 -3.09 -13.30
CA GLN A 460 3.58 -4.25 -12.59
C GLN A 460 5.11 -4.24 -12.54
N LYS A 461 5.77 -3.79 -13.61
CA LYS A 461 7.21 -3.56 -13.62
C LYS A 461 7.61 -2.50 -12.59
N GLN A 462 6.90 -1.38 -12.51
CA GLN A 462 7.16 -0.34 -11.50
C GLN A 462 6.95 -0.88 -10.07
N HIS A 463 5.92 -1.69 -9.84
CA HIS A 463 5.68 -2.34 -8.56
C HIS A 463 6.81 -3.33 -8.19
N ALA A 464 7.30 -4.11 -9.15
CA ALA A 464 8.43 -5.01 -8.94
C ALA A 464 9.73 -4.23 -8.62
N GLU A 465 9.98 -3.12 -9.32
CA GLU A 465 11.13 -2.23 -9.02
C GLU A 465 11.04 -1.66 -7.60
N LYS A 466 9.88 -1.11 -7.21
CA LYS A 466 9.66 -0.60 -5.85
C LYS A 466 9.81 -1.69 -4.78
N ARG A 467 9.35 -2.91 -5.06
CA ARG A 467 9.54 -4.07 -4.18
C ARG A 467 11.02 -4.36 -3.98
N ARG A 468 11.79 -4.43 -5.07
CA ARG A 468 13.25 -4.63 -5.05
C ARG A 468 13.96 -3.57 -4.24
N GLU A 469 13.60 -2.30 -4.42
CA GLU A 469 14.16 -1.19 -3.64
C GLU A 469 13.87 -1.35 -2.14
N THR A 470 12.62 -1.69 -1.79
CA THR A 470 12.20 -1.92 -0.40
C THR A 470 13.02 -3.03 0.25
N VAL A 471 13.15 -4.16 -0.45
CA VAL A 471 13.90 -5.35 -0.04
C VAL A 471 15.39 -5.02 0.13
N ILE A 472 16.00 -4.29 -0.80
CA ILE A 472 17.40 -3.83 -0.70
C ILE A 472 17.60 -2.89 0.51
N ASN A 473 16.69 -1.96 0.75
CA ASN A 473 16.79 -1.02 1.86
C ASN A 473 16.65 -1.72 3.22
N GLU A 474 15.75 -2.70 3.34
CA GLU A 474 15.67 -3.52 4.55
C GLU A 474 16.92 -4.37 4.77
N ALA A 475 17.49 -4.97 3.72
CA ALA A 475 18.75 -5.71 3.82
C ALA A 475 19.90 -4.83 4.33
N LYS A 476 20.01 -3.59 3.82
CA LYS A 476 20.98 -2.60 4.31
C LYS A 476 20.75 -2.28 5.78
N ARG A 477 19.50 -2.01 6.16
CA ARG A 477 19.13 -1.67 7.55
C ARG A 477 19.48 -2.80 8.52
N LEU A 478 19.20 -4.05 8.14
CA LEU A 478 19.54 -5.23 8.93
C LEU A 478 21.06 -5.37 9.09
N VAL A 479 21.83 -5.24 8.01
CA VAL A 479 23.29 -5.33 8.10
C VAL A 479 23.87 -4.21 8.97
N VAL A 480 23.39 -2.96 8.84
CA VAL A 480 23.82 -1.86 9.71
C VAL A 480 23.51 -2.18 11.17
N ARG A 481 22.32 -2.70 11.47
CA ARG A 481 21.96 -3.11 12.84
C ARG A 481 22.87 -4.22 13.36
N GLU A 482 23.20 -5.23 12.56
CA GLU A 482 24.13 -6.31 12.97
C GLU A 482 25.56 -5.80 13.22
N LEU A 483 26.01 -4.81 12.44
CA LEU A 483 27.28 -4.12 12.64
C LEU A 483 27.26 -3.31 13.94
N GLU A 484 26.20 -2.53 14.18
CA GLU A 484 26.02 -1.75 15.40
C GLU A 484 25.97 -2.66 16.63
N LEU A 485 25.18 -3.73 16.61
CA LEU A 485 25.06 -4.67 17.72
C LEU A 485 26.40 -5.31 18.12
N ARG A 486 27.25 -5.65 17.14
CA ARG A 486 28.56 -6.27 17.39
C ARG A 486 29.63 -5.28 17.79
N THR A 487 29.53 -4.03 17.34
CA THR A 487 30.49 -2.97 17.71
C THR A 487 30.07 -2.21 18.96
N PHE A 488 28.82 -2.35 19.41
CA PHE A 488 28.30 -1.69 20.59
C PHE A 488 29.07 -2.09 21.85
N GLY A 489 29.53 -1.09 22.61
CA GLY A 489 30.33 -1.30 23.83
C GLY A 489 31.77 -1.77 23.59
N ARG A 490 32.18 -1.98 22.33
CA ARG A 490 33.53 -2.42 21.96
C ARG A 490 34.44 -1.24 21.61
N ALA A 491 35.70 -1.33 22.00
CA ALA A 491 36.72 -0.33 21.70
C ALA A 491 37.30 -0.54 20.28
N VAL A 492 36.48 -0.35 19.26
CA VAL A 492 36.84 -0.69 17.86
C VAL A 492 37.67 0.43 17.21
N PRO A 493 38.88 0.14 16.67
CA PRO A 493 39.69 1.12 15.96
C PRO A 493 38.99 1.67 14.70
N GLN A 494 39.16 2.97 14.44
CA GLN A 494 38.59 3.66 13.27
C GLN A 494 38.87 2.98 11.90
N PRO A 495 40.08 2.43 11.63
CA PRO A 495 40.32 1.71 10.38
C PRO A 495 39.41 0.48 10.18
N VAL A 496 38.99 -0.17 11.26
CA VAL A 496 38.09 -1.34 11.21
C VAL A 496 36.66 -0.92 10.92
N ILE A 497 36.20 0.16 11.57
CA ILE A 497 34.88 0.74 11.28
C ILE A 497 34.80 1.15 9.80
N ARG A 498 35.86 1.78 9.26
CA ARG A 498 35.95 2.11 7.83
C ARG A 498 35.94 0.86 6.96
N PHE A 499 36.67 -0.19 7.33
CA PHE A 499 36.67 -1.45 6.61
C PHE A 499 35.26 -2.07 6.58
N PHE A 500 34.56 -2.12 7.71
CA PHE A 500 33.20 -2.63 7.78
C PHE A 500 32.23 -1.82 6.93
N ASN A 501 32.22 -0.49 7.04
CA ASN A 501 31.29 0.33 6.28
C ASN A 501 31.58 0.34 4.76
N THR A 502 32.85 0.23 4.35
CA THR A 502 33.24 0.40 2.94
C THR A 502 33.28 -0.92 2.16
N PHE A 503 33.64 -2.02 2.82
CA PHE A 503 33.90 -3.30 2.14
C PHE A 503 33.04 -4.43 2.69
N TRP A 504 33.04 -4.63 4.01
CA TRP A 504 32.40 -5.80 4.61
C TRP A 504 30.87 -5.70 4.63
N GLY A 505 30.32 -4.55 5.02
CA GLY A 505 28.88 -4.29 5.05
C GLY A 505 28.22 -4.48 3.68
N PRO A 506 28.72 -3.86 2.59
CA PRO A 506 28.21 -4.12 1.25
C PRO A 506 28.29 -5.60 0.83
N LEU A 507 29.34 -6.31 1.23
CA LEU A 507 29.46 -7.76 0.98
C LEU A 507 28.39 -8.54 1.75
N LEU A 508 28.15 -8.21 3.02
CA LEU A 508 27.10 -8.83 3.83
C LEU A 508 25.71 -8.56 3.26
N VAL A 509 25.43 -7.34 2.79
CA VAL A 509 24.16 -7.01 2.11
C VAL A 509 23.99 -7.86 0.86
N LYS A 510 25.04 -7.98 0.04
CA LYS A 510 25.00 -8.81 -1.16
C LYS A 510 24.75 -10.28 -0.82
N GLY A 511 25.47 -10.82 0.16
CA GLY A 511 25.27 -12.19 0.63
C GLY A 511 23.85 -12.42 1.16
N LEU A 512 23.28 -11.43 1.85
CA LEU A 512 21.95 -11.50 2.43
C LEU A 512 20.87 -11.55 1.35
N LEU A 513 21.01 -10.71 0.32
CA LEU A 513 20.08 -10.68 -0.81
C LEU A 513 20.16 -11.93 -1.68
N GLN A 514 21.34 -12.52 -1.83
CA GLN A 514 21.57 -13.70 -2.67
C GLN A 514 21.18 -15.01 -2.00
N TYR A 515 21.59 -15.19 -0.74
CA TYR A 515 21.46 -16.47 -0.04
C TYR A 515 20.44 -16.44 1.10
N GLY A 516 20.06 -15.26 1.59
CA GLY A 516 19.18 -15.11 2.75
C GLY A 516 19.91 -15.22 4.10
N ALA A 517 19.19 -14.90 5.18
CA ALA A 517 19.73 -14.90 6.54
C ALA A 517 19.97 -16.30 7.11
N ASP A 518 19.23 -17.29 6.60
CA ASP A 518 19.30 -18.67 7.09
C ASP A 518 20.49 -19.46 6.53
N HIS A 519 21.15 -18.93 5.50
CA HIS A 519 22.21 -19.63 4.77
C HIS A 519 23.60 -19.44 5.41
N ASP A 520 24.39 -20.51 5.43
CA ASP A 520 25.72 -20.54 6.07
C ASP A 520 26.68 -19.50 5.48
N HIS A 521 26.59 -19.21 4.18
CA HIS A 521 27.40 -18.17 3.55
C HIS A 521 27.26 -16.80 4.24
N TRP A 522 26.04 -16.39 4.58
CA TRP A 522 25.84 -15.12 5.27
C TRP A 522 26.32 -15.20 6.72
N ARG A 523 25.99 -16.30 7.42
CA ARG A 523 26.38 -16.53 8.83
C ARG A 523 27.91 -16.56 9.00
N ASN A 524 28.61 -17.19 8.08
CA ASN A 524 30.08 -17.19 8.03
C ASN A 524 30.65 -15.78 7.83
N GLY A 525 29.98 -14.93 7.04
CA GLY A 525 30.37 -13.53 6.88
C GLY A 525 30.29 -12.74 8.19
N LEU A 526 29.28 -13.00 9.01
CA LEU A 526 29.18 -12.45 10.36
C LEU A 526 30.21 -13.06 11.32
N ASP A 527 30.43 -14.37 11.28
CA ASP A 527 31.40 -15.05 12.15
C ASP A 527 32.82 -14.53 11.92
N LEU A 528 33.22 -14.29 10.66
CA LEU A 528 34.50 -13.66 10.34
C LEU A 528 34.60 -12.22 10.87
N MET A 529 33.49 -11.49 10.91
CA MET A 529 33.42 -10.15 11.51
C MET A 529 33.62 -10.20 13.02
N GLU A 530 32.94 -11.13 13.69
CA GLU A 530 33.06 -11.37 15.13
C GLU A 530 34.49 -11.75 15.50
N ARG A 531 35.07 -12.73 14.80
CA ARG A 531 36.47 -13.15 15.00
C ARG A 531 37.47 -12.01 14.80
N LEU A 532 37.19 -11.09 13.88
CA LEU A 532 38.05 -9.91 13.70
C LEU A 532 37.98 -8.98 14.92
N LEU A 533 36.78 -8.73 15.44
CA LEU A 533 36.58 -7.93 16.65
C LEU A 533 37.25 -8.58 17.85
N ASP A 534 37.04 -9.89 18.05
CA ASP A 534 37.63 -10.64 19.15
C ASP A 534 39.16 -10.61 19.12
N LEU A 535 39.76 -10.75 17.93
CA LEU A 535 41.23 -10.71 17.80
C LEU A 535 41.82 -9.34 18.14
N ILE A 536 41.06 -8.25 17.91
CA ILE A 536 41.49 -6.89 18.23
C ILE A 536 41.39 -6.62 19.74
N GLU A 537 40.35 -7.13 20.38
CA GLU A 537 40.11 -6.95 21.82
C GLU A 537 40.97 -7.87 22.67
N THR A 538 40.94 -9.17 22.37
CA THR A 538 41.60 -10.24 23.13
C THR A 538 42.47 -11.07 22.20
N PRO A 539 43.73 -10.66 21.96
CA PRO A 539 44.62 -11.41 21.08
C PRO A 539 44.96 -12.79 21.69
N PRO A 540 44.93 -13.86 20.88
CA PRO A 540 45.25 -15.23 21.31
C PRO A 540 46.75 -15.41 21.56
N GLU A 541 47.17 -16.59 22.03
CA GLU A 541 48.59 -16.89 22.33
C GLU A 541 49.53 -16.74 21.11
N ASP A 542 49.07 -17.07 19.90
CA ASP A 542 49.73 -16.71 18.64
C ASP A 542 48.84 -15.78 17.78
N PRO A 543 48.92 -14.45 18.00
CA PRO A 543 48.12 -13.47 17.25
C PRO A 543 48.47 -13.43 15.76
N GLN A 544 49.68 -13.84 15.38
CA GLN A 544 50.19 -13.66 14.02
C GLN A 544 49.77 -14.77 13.07
N ALA A 545 49.66 -16.01 13.55
CA ALA A 545 49.02 -17.09 12.79
C ALA A 545 47.53 -16.82 12.62
N ALA A 546 46.82 -16.51 13.72
CA ALA A 546 45.38 -16.25 13.71
C ALA A 546 44.99 -15.08 12.79
N TRP A 547 45.75 -13.97 12.81
CA TRP A 547 45.53 -12.84 11.91
C TRP A 547 45.69 -13.22 10.43
N ARG A 548 46.77 -13.93 10.08
CA ARG A 548 47.02 -14.30 8.67
C ARG A 548 45.92 -15.20 8.12
N GLU A 549 45.45 -16.16 8.91
CA GLU A 549 44.36 -17.04 8.55
C GLU A 549 43.06 -16.26 8.32
N LEU A 550 42.70 -15.38 9.25
CA LEU A 550 41.48 -14.57 9.16
C LEU A 550 41.50 -13.64 7.94
N ILE A 551 42.61 -12.94 7.72
CA ILE A 551 42.77 -12.06 6.56
C ILE A 551 42.70 -12.85 5.25
N SER A 552 43.28 -14.04 5.18
CA SER A 552 43.16 -14.91 4.00
C SER A 552 41.70 -15.30 3.72
N LYS A 553 40.93 -15.65 4.76
CA LYS A 553 39.50 -15.95 4.64
C LYS A 553 38.69 -14.73 4.19
N MET A 554 38.91 -13.57 4.81
CA MET A 554 38.22 -12.32 4.43
C MET A 554 38.61 -11.85 3.01
N SER A 555 39.87 -11.99 2.61
CA SER A 555 40.32 -11.69 1.24
C SER A 555 39.66 -12.61 0.22
N THR A 556 39.54 -13.90 0.53
CA THR A 556 38.86 -14.88 -0.33
C THR A 556 37.38 -14.53 -0.46
N ALA A 557 36.71 -14.12 0.62
CA ALA A 557 35.33 -13.67 0.59
C ALA A 557 35.13 -12.41 -0.28
N LEU A 558 36.02 -11.41 -0.15
CA LEU A 558 35.99 -10.19 -0.97
C LEU A 558 36.25 -10.50 -2.46
N ALA A 559 37.17 -11.42 -2.76
CA ALA A 559 37.43 -11.88 -4.12
C ALA A 559 36.22 -12.64 -4.71
N GLY A 560 35.59 -13.52 -3.93
CA GLY A 560 34.36 -14.22 -4.33
C GLY A 560 33.20 -13.26 -4.62
N ALA A 561 33.16 -12.10 -3.95
CA ALA A 561 32.20 -11.04 -4.23
C ALA A 561 32.49 -10.24 -5.52
N LYS A 562 33.53 -10.59 -6.29
CA LYS A 562 34.00 -9.93 -7.52
C LYS A 562 34.50 -8.49 -7.29
N LEU A 563 35.16 -8.20 -6.17
CA LEU A 563 35.88 -6.93 -6.00
C LEU A 563 37.20 -6.94 -6.77
N ASP A 564 37.55 -5.78 -7.34
CA ASP A 564 38.83 -5.60 -8.03
C ASP A 564 40.03 -5.78 -7.09
N ALA A 565 41.13 -6.31 -7.62
CA ALA A 565 42.36 -6.55 -6.87
C ALA A 565 42.91 -5.28 -6.19
N THR A 566 42.69 -4.09 -6.75
CA THR A 566 43.06 -2.80 -6.17
C THR A 566 42.24 -2.47 -4.93
N ARG A 567 40.91 -2.69 -4.99
CA ARG A 567 40.01 -2.46 -3.86
C ARG A 567 40.24 -3.46 -2.74
N ILE A 568 40.57 -4.71 -3.06
CA ILE A 568 40.97 -5.72 -2.07
C ILE A 568 42.24 -5.26 -1.35
N LYS A 569 43.27 -4.78 -2.07
CA LYS A 569 44.49 -4.22 -1.44
C LYS A 569 44.18 -3.05 -0.52
N SER A 570 43.28 -2.14 -0.89
CA SER A 570 42.84 -1.04 -0.03
C SER A 570 42.09 -1.52 1.22
N ALA A 571 41.30 -2.60 1.10
CA ALA A 571 40.62 -3.20 2.25
C ALA A 571 41.62 -3.82 3.23
N LEU A 572 42.63 -4.53 2.70
CA LEU A 572 43.70 -5.14 3.48
C LEU A 572 44.58 -4.09 4.19
N SER A 573 44.87 -2.96 3.54
CA SER A 573 45.66 -1.90 4.16
C SER A 573 44.96 -1.24 5.35
N LEU A 574 43.61 -1.14 5.33
CA LEU A 574 42.84 -0.69 6.49
C LEU A 574 42.93 -1.66 7.67
N LEU A 575 42.91 -2.97 7.39
CA LEU A 575 43.06 -4.00 8.41
C LEU A 575 44.49 -3.99 8.99
N GLU A 576 45.51 -3.83 8.16
CA GLU A 576 46.90 -3.66 8.63
C GLU A 576 47.07 -2.39 9.48
N ALA A 577 46.43 -1.29 9.10
CA ALA A 577 46.41 -0.06 9.88
C ALA A 577 45.68 -0.25 11.22
N ALA A 578 44.62 -1.04 11.26
CA ALA A 578 43.92 -1.41 12.51
C ALA A 578 44.84 -2.16 13.47
N ARG A 579 45.64 -3.11 12.99
CA ARG A 579 46.61 -3.85 13.81
C ARG A 579 47.67 -2.94 14.42
N LYS A 580 48.06 -1.88 13.70
CA LYS A 580 49.09 -0.90 14.14
C LYS A 580 48.52 0.24 14.99
N ALA A 581 47.20 0.38 15.07
CA ALA A 581 46.57 1.47 15.80
C ALA A 581 46.74 1.26 17.33
N PRO A 582 47.04 2.33 18.10
CA PRO A 582 47.10 2.22 19.56
C PRO A 582 45.71 1.86 20.10
N ARG A 583 45.67 0.91 21.05
CA ARG A 583 44.42 0.44 21.66
C ARG A 583 43.67 1.64 22.27
N PRO A 584 42.38 1.85 21.96
CA PRO A 584 41.62 2.88 22.64
C PRO A 584 41.61 2.57 24.13
N ARG A 585 42.05 3.51 24.97
CA ARG A 585 41.95 3.36 26.42
C ARG A 585 40.46 3.26 26.77
N GLN A 586 40.04 2.13 27.34
CA GLN A 586 38.73 1.99 27.96
C GLN A 586 38.64 3.08 29.04
N THR A 587 37.84 4.11 28.78
CA THR A 587 37.45 5.07 29.80
C THR A 587 36.27 4.45 30.51
N LEU A 588 36.53 4.01 31.74
CA LEU A 588 35.53 3.49 32.70
C LEU A 588 34.46 4.54 33.01
#